data_AF-A0A929F7W3-F1
#
_entry.id   AF-A0A929F7W3-F1
#
_cell.length_a   1.000
_cell.length_b   1.000
_cell.length_c   1.000
_cell.angle_alpha   90.00
_cell.angle_beta   90.00
_cell.angle_gamma   90.00
#
_symmetry.space_group_name_H-M   'P 1'
#
loop_
_entity.id
_entity.type
_entity.pdbx_description
1 polymer ?
#
loop_
_entity_poly.entity_id
_entity_poly.type
_entity_poly.pdbx_seq_one_letter_code
_entity_poly.pdbx_strand_id
1 'polypeptide(L)'
;MKILLAKTAGFCMGVRRAVEIALNAPGKHKEPIYTYGPLIHNPHVLSLLNGKGISVLDHIPEHGTGTVIIRAHGVPPQTKESLEKAGFNVIDATCPRVIKVQNIIHKHAKLGYSSIIIGDQDHPEV
;
A
#
# COMPACT_ATOMS: atom_id res chain seq x y z
N MET A 1 -26.25 8.02 30.16
CA MET A 1 -25.13 7.14 29.77
C MET A 1 -23.89 8.00 29.52
N LYS A 2 -22.75 7.71 30.14
CA LYS A 2 -21.51 8.48 29.95
C LYS A 2 -20.68 7.83 28.83
N ILE A 3 -20.40 8.56 27.76
CA ILE A 3 -19.53 8.11 26.67
C ILE A 3 -18.12 8.61 26.95
N LEU A 4 -17.14 7.71 26.93
CA LEU A 4 -15.73 8.03 27.10
C LEU A 4 -15.00 7.75 25.78
N LEU A 5 -14.28 8.75 25.28
CA LEU A 5 -13.47 8.62 24.07
C LEU A 5 -11.99 8.52 24.44
N ALA A 6 -11.27 7.63 23.76
CA ALA A 6 -9.82 7.54 23.90
C ALA A 6 -9.13 8.85 23.46
N LYS A 7 -7.99 9.17 24.09
CA LYS A 7 -7.20 10.37 23.76
C LYS A 7 -6.75 10.39 22.28
N THR A 8 -6.52 9.22 21.70
CA THR A 8 -6.15 9.04 20.30
C THR A 8 -6.97 7.91 19.69
N ALA A 9 -7.57 8.18 18.54
CA ALA A 9 -8.35 7.22 17.76
C ALA A 9 -8.30 7.60 16.27
N GLY A 10 -8.54 6.63 15.39
CA GLY A 10 -8.62 6.85 13.94
C GLY A 10 -7.28 6.69 13.22
N PHE A 11 -7.03 7.51 12.20
CA PHE A 11 -5.91 7.32 11.27
C PHE A 11 -4.56 7.61 11.93
N CYS A 12 -3.64 6.65 11.80
CA CYS A 12 -2.23 6.92 12.01
C CYS A 12 -1.64 7.68 10.80
N MET A 13 -0.40 8.16 10.95
CA MET A 13 0.31 8.88 9.88
C MET A 13 0.41 8.05 8.59
N GLY A 14 0.73 6.76 8.69
CA GLY A 14 0.89 5.88 7.52
C GLY A 14 -0.41 5.72 6.72
N VAL A 15 -1.52 5.50 7.43
CA VAL A 15 -2.86 5.41 6.83
C VAL A 15 -3.26 6.74 6.19
N ARG A 16 -3.09 7.87 6.91
CA ARG A 16 -3.41 9.20 6.37
C ARG A 16 -2.63 9.48 5.09
N ARG A 17 -1.32 9.24 5.10
CA ARG A 17 -0.45 9.41 3.92
C ARG A 17 -0.94 8.59 2.74
N ALA A 18 -1.24 7.30 2.96
CA ALA A 18 -1.67 6.42 1.88
C ALA A 18 -3.00 6.88 1.26
N VAL A 19 -3.97 7.24 2.10
CA VAL A 19 -5.27 7.75 1.65
C VAL A 19 -5.12 9.08 0.90
N GLU A 20 -4.29 10.00 1.38
CA GLU A 20 -4.02 11.27 0.70
C GLU A 20 -3.34 11.07 -0.66
N ILE A 21 -2.38 10.15 -0.77
CA ILE A 21 -1.75 9.80 -2.05
C ILE A 21 -2.81 9.30 -3.04
N ALA A 22 -3.68 8.38 -2.62
CA ALA A 22 -4.71 7.83 -3.48
C ALA A 22 -5.73 8.89 -3.91
N LEU A 23 -6.25 9.68 -2.98
CA LEU A 23 -7.24 10.72 -3.27
C LEU A 23 -6.71 11.83 -4.19
N ASN A 24 -5.39 12.08 -4.17
CA ASN A 24 -4.75 13.09 -5.00
C ASN A 24 -4.29 12.55 -6.36
N ALA A 25 -4.39 11.25 -6.61
CA ALA A 25 -3.86 10.65 -7.84
C ALA A 25 -4.66 10.99 -9.11
N PRO A 26 -6.01 11.02 -9.09
CA PRO A 26 -6.80 11.43 -10.25
C PRO A 26 -6.45 12.84 -10.73
N GLY A 27 -6.39 13.03 -12.05
CA GLY A 27 -5.98 14.30 -12.67
C GLY A 27 -4.50 14.68 -12.56
N LYS A 28 -3.71 13.99 -11.72
CA LYS A 28 -2.25 14.20 -11.62
C LYS A 28 -1.43 13.09 -12.26
N HIS A 29 -1.99 11.89 -12.32
CA HIS A 29 -1.33 10.71 -12.87
C HIS A 29 -2.15 10.08 -14.01
N LYS A 30 -1.50 9.19 -14.76
CA LYS A 30 -2.11 8.51 -15.90
C LYS A 30 -3.25 7.62 -15.42
N GLU A 31 -4.46 7.91 -15.88
CA GLU A 31 -5.65 7.08 -15.65
C GLU A 31 -5.63 5.83 -16.55
N PRO A 32 -6.36 4.76 -16.19
CA PRO A 32 -7.11 4.55 -14.94
C PRO A 32 -6.20 4.43 -13.70
N ILE A 33 -6.74 4.72 -12.52
CA ILE A 33 -6.02 4.62 -11.24
C ILE A 33 -6.47 3.38 -10.47
N TYR A 34 -5.51 2.60 -10.00
CA TYR A 34 -5.74 1.41 -9.21
C TYR A 34 -4.97 1.46 -7.89
N THR A 35 -5.43 0.66 -6.93
CA THR A 35 -4.62 0.22 -5.78
C THR A 35 -4.31 -1.25 -5.95
N TYR A 36 -3.08 -1.71 -5.65
CA TYR A 36 -2.76 -3.14 -5.71
C TYR A 36 -3.18 -3.83 -4.42
N GLY A 37 -4.32 -4.55 -4.49
CA GLY A 37 -5.09 -4.95 -3.32
C GLY A 37 -5.67 -3.76 -2.54
N PRO A 38 -6.36 -4.01 -1.42
CA PRO A 38 -6.90 -2.95 -0.57
C PRO A 38 -5.81 -1.99 -0.08
N LEU A 39 -5.97 -0.68 -0.33
CA LEU A 39 -5.02 0.35 0.11
C LEU A 39 -4.75 0.26 1.63
N ILE A 40 -5.83 0.04 2.40
CA ILE A 40 -5.89 -0.21 3.84
C ILE A 40 -7.05 -1.17 4.17
N HIS A 41 -7.05 -1.78 5.35
CA HIS A 41 -8.13 -2.64 5.83
C HIS A 41 -9.32 -1.84 6.38
N ASN A 42 -9.95 -0.98 5.56
CA ASN A 42 -11.14 -0.21 5.94
C ASN A 42 -12.17 -0.13 4.79
N PRO A 43 -13.30 -0.85 4.89
CA PRO A 43 -14.31 -0.88 3.82
C PRO A 43 -14.90 0.48 3.44
N HIS A 44 -15.09 1.39 4.40
CA HIS A 44 -15.61 2.72 4.12
C HIS A 44 -14.64 3.56 3.27
N VAL A 45 -13.34 3.44 3.54
CA VAL A 45 -12.31 4.12 2.74
C VAL A 45 -12.22 3.50 1.35
N LEU A 46 -12.30 2.17 1.23
CA LEU A 46 -12.32 1.51 -0.08
C LEU A 46 -13.53 1.95 -0.91
N SER A 47 -14.71 2.06 -0.29
CA SER A 47 -15.91 2.58 -0.96
C SER A 47 -15.75 4.05 -1.40
N LEU A 48 -15.11 4.89 -0.58
CA LEU A 48 -14.83 6.28 -0.92
C LEU A 48 -13.89 6.39 -2.13
N LEU A 49 -12.85 5.56 -2.17
CA LEU A 49 -11.89 5.53 -3.29
C LEU A 49 -12.57 5.05 -4.58
N ASN A 50 -13.39 3.99 -4.50
CA ASN A 50 -14.15 3.50 -5.64
C ASN A 50 -15.10 4.57 -6.20
N GLY A 51 -15.80 5.31 -5.33
CA GLY A 51 -16.63 6.45 -5.74
C GLY A 51 -15.86 7.60 -6.41
N LYS A 52 -14.52 7.61 -6.33
CA LYS A 52 -13.62 8.55 -7.01
C LYS A 52 -12.93 7.93 -8.23
N GLY A 53 -13.38 6.76 -8.70
CA GLY A 53 -12.81 6.08 -9.86
C GLY A 53 -11.50 5.33 -9.58
N ILE A 54 -11.14 5.14 -8.30
CA ILE A 54 -9.95 4.39 -7.90
C ILE A 54 -10.38 2.98 -7.50
N SER A 55 -10.06 2.01 -8.35
CA SER A 55 -10.47 0.62 -8.16
C SER A 55 -9.34 -0.26 -7.60
N VAL A 56 -9.68 -1.44 -7.10
CA VAL A 56 -8.69 -2.41 -6.63
C VAL A 56 -8.27 -3.30 -7.80
N LEU A 57 -6.96 -3.48 -7.96
CA LEU A 57 -6.34 -4.44 -8.85
C LEU A 57 -5.85 -5.63 -8.02
N ASP A 58 -6.51 -6.77 -8.16
CA ASP A 58 -6.21 -7.98 -7.39
C ASP A 58 -5.09 -8.84 -7.99
N HIS A 59 -4.89 -8.74 -9.31
CA HIS A 59 -3.87 -9.49 -10.04
C HIS A 59 -3.17 -8.59 -11.06
N ILE A 60 -1.90 -8.88 -11.33
CA ILE A 60 -1.12 -8.16 -12.34
C ILE A 60 -1.44 -8.77 -13.71
N PRO A 61 -2.07 -8.04 -14.65
CA PRO A 61 -2.29 -8.52 -16.01
C PRO A 61 -0.96 -8.60 -16.78
N GLU A 62 -0.95 -9.34 -17.89
CA GLU A 62 0.19 -9.40 -18.82
C GLU A 62 0.51 -8.02 -19.41
N HIS A 63 -0.54 -7.26 -19.74
CA HIS A 63 -0.45 -5.88 -20.21
C HIS A 63 -1.46 -5.00 -19.47
N GLY A 64 -0.96 -3.93 -18.89
CA GLY A 64 -1.69 -2.97 -18.09
C GLY A 64 -1.46 -1.54 -18.57
N THR A 65 -2.41 -0.66 -18.24
CA THR A 65 -2.29 0.78 -18.53
C THR A 65 -2.81 1.57 -17.36
N GLY A 66 -2.22 2.74 -17.12
CA GLY A 66 -2.63 3.64 -16.07
C GLY A 66 -1.65 3.64 -14.91
N THR A 67 -2.14 3.90 -13.70
CA THR A 67 -1.34 4.05 -12.49
C THR A 67 -1.79 3.07 -11.43
N VAL A 68 -0.83 2.40 -10.78
CA VAL A 68 -1.09 1.49 -9.65
C VAL A 68 -0.43 2.04 -8.40
N ILE A 69 -1.20 2.14 -7.32
CA ILE A 69 -0.76 2.60 -6.01
C ILE A 69 -0.53 1.38 -5.12
N ILE A 70 0.71 1.18 -4.68
CA ILE A 70 1.06 0.15 -3.71
C ILE A 70 0.45 0.51 -2.34
N ARG A 71 -0.21 -0.47 -1.72
CA ARG A 71 -0.89 -0.36 -0.42
C ARG A 71 0.06 0.02 0.73
N ALA A 72 -0.51 0.53 1.83
CA ALA A 72 0.27 1.01 2.98
C ALA A 72 1.14 -0.07 3.66
N HIS A 73 0.73 -1.34 3.55
CA HIS A 73 1.45 -2.52 4.06
C HIS A 73 2.69 -2.89 3.23
N GLY A 74 2.82 -2.31 2.04
CA GLY A 74 3.86 -2.69 1.08
C GLY A 74 3.53 -3.93 0.27
N VAL A 75 4.50 -4.30 -0.56
CA VAL A 75 4.51 -5.47 -1.43
C VAL A 75 5.95 -6.00 -1.56
N PRO A 76 6.14 -7.28 -1.93
CA PRO A 76 7.44 -7.79 -2.32
C PRO A 76 8.07 -6.96 -3.46
N PRO A 77 9.41 -6.81 -3.50
CA PRO A 77 10.09 -6.06 -4.57
C PRO A 77 9.72 -6.52 -5.99
N GLN A 78 9.56 -7.84 -6.17
CA GLN A 78 9.21 -8.46 -7.44
C GLN A 78 7.81 -8.06 -7.92
N THR A 79 6.88 -7.78 -7.00
CA THR A 79 5.53 -7.31 -7.33
C THR A 79 5.59 -5.91 -7.96
N LYS A 80 6.40 -5.01 -7.41
CA LYS A 80 6.61 -3.67 -7.98
C LYS A 80 7.20 -3.77 -9.40
N GLU A 81 8.25 -4.57 -9.56
CA GLU A 81 8.86 -4.79 -10.88
C GLU A 81 7.88 -5.38 -11.89
N SER A 82 7.02 -6.30 -11.45
CA SER A 82 6.02 -6.93 -12.31
C SER A 82 4.94 -5.93 -12.76
N LEU A 83 4.51 -5.03 -11.88
CA LEU A 83 3.58 -3.94 -12.24
C LEU A 83 4.21 -2.98 -13.26
N GLU A 84 5.47 -2.60 -13.06
CA GLU A 84 6.19 -1.74 -14.00
C GLU A 84 6.37 -2.42 -15.37
N LYS A 85 6.76 -3.71 -15.39
CA LYS A 85 6.89 -4.51 -16.61
C LYS A 85 5.58 -4.70 -17.36
N ALA A 86 4.46 -4.82 -16.64
CA ALA A 86 3.13 -4.88 -17.24
C ALA A 86 2.72 -3.55 -17.91
N GLY A 87 3.45 -2.45 -17.67
CA GLY A 87 3.20 -1.14 -18.31
C GLY A 87 2.50 -0.11 -17.42
N PHE A 88 2.37 -0.38 -16.12
CA PHE A 88 1.80 0.58 -15.18
C PHE A 88 2.82 1.63 -14.72
N ASN A 89 2.35 2.85 -14.49
CA ASN A 89 3.04 3.81 -13.64
C ASN A 89 2.81 3.42 -12.16
N VAL A 90 3.87 3.20 -11.38
CA VAL A 90 3.73 2.71 -10.00
C VAL A 90 4.01 3.82 -8.98
N ILE A 91 3.08 4.03 -8.05
CA ILE A 91 3.22 4.96 -6.92
C ILE A 91 3.29 4.16 -5.63
N ASP A 92 4.32 4.42 -4.81
CA ASP A 92 4.52 3.71 -3.56
C ASP A 92 3.92 4.44 -2.35
N ALA A 93 2.76 3.96 -1.88
CA ALA A 93 2.11 4.47 -0.69
C ALA A 93 2.46 3.70 0.60
N THR A 94 3.44 2.78 0.55
CA THR A 94 3.91 2.02 1.71
C THR A 94 4.26 2.96 2.87
N CYS A 95 3.85 2.58 4.08
CA CYS A 95 4.14 3.34 5.28
C CYS A 95 5.66 3.49 5.47
N PRO A 96 6.20 4.70 5.73
CA PRO A 96 7.65 4.87 5.96
C PRO A 96 8.21 4.02 7.11
N ARG A 97 7.36 3.61 8.07
CA ARG A 97 7.76 2.69 9.13
C ARG A 97 7.97 1.26 8.61
N VAL A 98 7.13 0.80 7.69
CA VAL A 98 7.28 -0.51 7.02
C VAL A 98 8.55 -0.51 6.15
N ILE A 99 8.73 0.53 5.32
CA ILE A 99 9.94 0.71 4.51
C ILE A 99 11.21 0.68 5.38
N LYS A 100 11.17 1.32 6.56
CA LYS A 100 12.30 1.30 7.50
C LYS A 100 12.65 -0.13 7.93
N VAL A 101 11.67 -0.95 8.27
CA VAL A 101 11.88 -2.36 8.67
C VAL A 101 12.45 -3.16 7.50
N GLN A 102 11.87 -3.04 6.31
CA GLN A 102 12.35 -3.70 5.09
C GLN A 102 13.81 -3.33 4.78
N ASN A 103 14.18 -2.05 4.91
CA ASN A 103 15.55 -1.60 4.70
C ASN A 103 16.54 -2.17 5.73
N ILE A 104 16.11 -2.32 7.00
CA ILE A 104 16.94 -2.95 8.04
C ILE A 104 17.17 -4.42 7.72
N ILE A 105 16.11 -5.15 7.32
CA ILE A 105 16.20 -6.56 6.91
C ILE A 105 17.16 -6.70 5.72
N HIS A 106 16.97 -5.91 4.66
CA HIS A 106 17.82 -5.92 3.47
C HIS A 106 19.29 -5.65 3.79
N LYS A 107 19.55 -4.66 4.65
CA LYS A 107 20.92 -4.32 5.07
C LYS A 107 21.60 -5.50 5.77
N HIS A 108 20.94 -6.16 6.72
CA HIS A 108 21.55 -7.24 7.48
C HIS A 108 21.63 -8.55 6.70
N ALA A 109 20.67 -8.81 5.81
CA ALA A 109 20.74 -9.93 4.87
C ALA A 109 22.00 -9.82 3.98
N LYS A 110 22.33 -8.62 3.48
CA LYS A 110 23.57 -8.37 2.73
C LYS A 110 24.85 -8.59 3.53
N LEU A 111 24.78 -8.55 4.86
CA LEU A 111 25.90 -8.85 5.76
C LEU A 111 25.97 -10.33 6.14
N GLY A 112 25.11 -11.19 5.58
CA GLY A 112 25.08 -12.63 5.84
C GLY A 112 24.27 -13.05 7.06
N TYR A 113 23.50 -12.14 7.68
CA TYR A 113 22.64 -12.50 8.81
C TYR A 113 21.33 -13.14 8.35
N SER A 114 20.85 -14.11 9.13
CA SER A 114 19.48 -14.62 9.02
C SER A 114 18.48 -13.63 9.65
N SER A 115 17.27 -13.56 9.10
CA SER A 115 16.19 -12.72 9.64
C SER A 115 15.08 -13.60 10.21
N ILE A 116 14.56 -13.25 11.38
CA ILE A 116 13.37 -13.86 11.99
C ILE A 116 12.29 -12.80 11.97
N ILE A 117 11.18 -13.09 11.30
CA ILE A 117 10.01 -12.22 11.24
C ILE A 117 8.97 -12.75 12.23
N ILE A 118 8.43 -11.87 13.07
CA ILE A 118 7.37 -12.20 14.02
C ILE A 118 6.12 -11.45 13.57
N GLY A 119 5.11 -12.20 13.15
CA GLY A 119 3.84 -11.68 12.66
C GLY A 119 2.93 -12.79 12.18
N ASP A 120 1.74 -12.43 11.72
CA ASP A 120 0.80 -13.37 11.13
C ASP A 120 1.24 -13.72 9.70
N GLN A 121 1.42 -15.01 9.42
CA GLN A 121 1.95 -15.51 8.14
C GLN A 121 1.15 -15.04 6.92
N ASP A 122 -0.16 -14.86 7.08
CA ASP A 122 -1.06 -14.46 5.99
C ASP A 122 -1.27 -12.93 5.91
N HIS A 123 -0.64 -12.15 6.80
CA HIS A 123 -0.84 -10.71 6.82
C HIS A 123 -0.03 -10.02 5.70
N PRO A 124 -0.64 -9.14 4.89
CA PRO A 124 0.00 -8.37 3.80
C PRO A 124 1.37 -7.71 4.00
N GLU A 125 1.75 -7.44 5.25
CA GLU A 125 3.00 -6.77 5.64
C GLU A 125 4.14 -7.75 5.91
N VAL A 126 3.81 -9.01 6.20
CA VAL A 126 4.74 -10.13 6.44
C VAL A 126 5.11 -10.77 5.11
#